data_AF-A0A8T1WM83-F1
#
_entry.id   AF-A0A8T1WM83-F1
#
_cell.length_a   1.000
_cell.length_b   1.000
_cell.length_c   1.000
_cell.angle_alpha   90.00
_cell.angle_beta   90.00
_cell.angle_gamma   90.00
#
_symmetry.space_group_name_H-M   'P 1'
#
loop_
_entity.id
_entity.type
_entity.pdbx_description
1 polymer ?
#
loop_
_entity_poly.entity_id
_entity_poly.type
_entity_poly.pdbx_seq_one_letter_code
_entity_poly.pdbx_strand_id
1 'polypeptide(L)'
;MLPASCPQVPVRRPRTLEPLGVIKFVCKDFWIAIFKKQIDKLQTNHRGVFVVQDFNFRWLAGISAATEQETREMALLFLVFPCGVIRGALANLGLTAIVNADVSDVRSLPGCLFNIKIKQA
;
A
#
# COMPACT_ATOMS: atom_id res chain seq x y z
N MET A 1 34.33 3.37 -24.79
CA MET A 1 32.86 3.30 -24.93
C MET A 1 32.25 3.69 -23.60
N LEU A 2 31.72 4.92 -23.49
CA LEU A 2 30.92 5.35 -22.33
C LEU A 2 29.46 4.96 -22.61
N PRO A 3 28.71 4.38 -21.64
CA PRO A 3 27.32 4.06 -21.87
C PRO A 3 26.50 5.35 -21.94
N ALA A 4 25.63 5.41 -22.95
CA ALA A 4 24.69 6.50 -23.16
C ALA A 4 23.75 6.64 -21.96
N SER A 5 23.82 7.76 -21.26
CA SER A 5 22.86 8.15 -20.24
C SER A 5 21.53 8.48 -20.91
N CYS A 6 20.51 7.69 -20.57
CA CYS A 6 19.11 7.94 -20.94
C CYS A 6 18.73 9.39 -20.54
N PRO A 7 18.14 10.20 -21.43
CA PRO A 7 17.79 11.57 -21.10
C PRO A 7 16.74 11.59 -19.98
N GLN A 8 17.14 12.12 -18.83
CA GLN A 8 16.26 12.34 -17.69
C GLN A 8 15.18 13.35 -18.10
N VAL A 9 14.00 12.86 -18.44
CA VAL A 9 12.82 13.71 -18.63
C VAL A 9 12.66 14.55 -17.36
N PRO A 10 12.52 15.88 -17.43
CA PRO A 10 12.31 16.69 -16.24
C PRO A 10 10.92 16.36 -15.70
N VAL A 11 10.86 15.39 -14.79
CA VAL A 11 9.70 15.21 -13.91
C VAL A 11 9.59 16.53 -13.17
N ARG A 12 8.58 17.33 -13.55
CA ARG A 12 8.19 18.52 -12.80
C ARG A 12 8.01 18.08 -11.36
N ARG A 13 9.01 18.30 -10.50
CA ARG A 13 8.93 17.95 -9.08
C ARG A 13 7.73 18.73 -8.54
N PRO A 14 6.63 18.05 -8.18
CA PRO A 14 5.53 18.74 -7.53
C PRO A 14 6.10 19.35 -6.24
N ARG A 15 5.61 20.53 -5.87
CA ARG A 15 5.79 21.12 -4.53
C ARG A 15 5.75 19.99 -3.51
N THR A 16 6.74 19.91 -2.61
CA THR A 16 6.87 18.86 -1.60
C THR A 16 5.50 18.53 -1.03
N LEU A 17 4.90 17.42 -1.49
CA LEU A 17 3.60 17.02 -1.02
C LEU A 17 3.82 16.45 0.37
N GLU A 18 3.19 17.08 1.36
CA GLU A 18 3.19 16.59 2.74
C GLU A 18 2.84 15.10 2.76
N PRO A 19 3.59 14.23 3.48
CA PRO A 19 3.40 12.78 3.43
C PRO A 19 1.95 12.35 3.69
N LEU A 20 1.27 13.02 4.61
CA LEU A 20 -0.14 12.76 4.92
C LEU A 20 -1.06 13.03 3.71
N GLY A 21 -0.79 14.08 2.93
CA GLY A 21 -1.55 14.39 1.72
C GLY A 21 -1.40 13.31 0.65
N VAL A 22 -0.17 12.83 0.43
CA VAL A 22 0.11 11.72 -0.49
C VAL A 22 -0.59 10.44 -0.04
N ILE A 23 -0.51 10.10 1.24
CA ILE A 23 -1.18 8.91 1.80
C ILE A 23 -2.70 9.01 1.65
N LYS A 24 -3.30 10.19 1.86
CA LYS A 24 -4.74 10.41 1.64
C LYS A 24 -5.14 10.21 0.18
N PHE A 25 -4.33 10.70 -0.78
CA PHE A 25 -4.54 10.42 -2.21
C PHE A 25 -4.47 8.92 -2.50
N VAL A 26 -3.49 8.21 -1.94
CA VAL A 26 -3.38 6.75 -2.09
C VAL A 26 -4.61 6.04 -1.54
N CYS A 27 -5.11 6.45 -0.36
CA CYS A 27 -6.28 5.85 0.29
C CYS A 27 -7.60 6.10 -0.46
N LYS A 28 -7.67 7.15 -1.26
CA LYS A 28 -8.88 7.56 -1.98
C LYS A 28 -8.73 7.30 -3.46
N ASP A 29 -8.30 8.30 -4.23
CA ASP A 29 -8.28 8.30 -5.69
C ASP A 29 -7.57 7.07 -6.27
N PHE A 30 -6.39 6.74 -5.73
CA PHE A 30 -5.60 5.61 -6.23
C PHE A 30 -6.22 4.25 -5.87
N TRP A 31 -6.65 4.05 -4.61
CA TRP A 31 -7.31 2.81 -4.19
C TRP A 31 -8.64 2.61 -4.94
N ILE A 32 -9.43 3.68 -5.12
CA ILE A 32 -10.67 3.66 -5.89
C ILE A 32 -10.40 3.28 -7.34
N ALA A 33 -9.36 3.82 -7.97
CA ALA A 33 -9.06 3.51 -9.36
C ALA A 33 -8.83 1.99 -9.59
N ILE A 34 -8.13 1.34 -8.66
CA ILE A 34 -7.71 -0.07 -8.78
C ILE A 34 -8.77 -1.03 -8.21
N PHE A 35 -9.26 -0.76 -7.00
CA PHE A 35 -10.11 -1.68 -6.23
C PHE A 35 -11.57 -1.24 -6.15
N LYS A 36 -11.93 -0.10 -6.76
CA LYS A 36 -13.30 0.43 -6.85
C LYS A 36 -13.93 0.79 -5.50
N LYS A 37 -13.10 1.00 -4.47
CA LYS A 37 -13.49 1.53 -3.16
C LYS A 37 -12.36 2.39 -2.55
N GLN A 38 -12.68 3.20 -1.56
CA GLN A 38 -11.69 3.87 -0.72
C GLN A 38 -11.25 2.95 0.43
N ILE A 39 -10.07 3.22 0.98
CA ILE A 39 -9.61 2.65 2.25
C ILE A 39 -10.56 3.08 3.38
N ASP A 40 -10.92 2.15 4.25
CA ASP A 40 -11.91 2.37 5.31
C ASP A 40 -11.32 3.13 6.51
N LYS A 41 -10.06 2.84 6.86
CA LYS A 41 -9.39 3.45 8.02
C LYS A 41 -7.96 3.83 7.71
N LEU A 42 -7.59 5.07 8.06
CA LEU A 42 -6.22 5.57 8.04
C LEU A 42 -5.82 6.00 9.45
N GLN A 43 -4.73 5.46 9.96
CA GLN A 43 -4.10 5.87 11.22
C GLN A 43 -2.66 6.30 10.96
N THR A 44 -2.15 7.23 11.75
CA THR A 44 -0.74 7.64 11.70
C THR A 44 -0.24 8.01 13.08
N ASN A 45 1.06 7.82 13.31
CA ASN A 45 1.74 8.34 14.50
C ASN A 45 2.35 9.74 14.28
N HIS A 46 2.07 10.39 13.14
CA HIS A 46 2.64 11.68 12.74
C HIS A 46 4.18 11.70 12.61
N ARG A 47 4.83 10.54 12.68
CA ARG A 47 6.29 10.36 12.57
C ARG A 47 6.66 9.45 11.40
N GLY A 48 5.89 9.54 10.32
CA GLY A 48 6.16 8.79 9.07
C GLY A 48 5.70 7.33 9.09
N VAL A 49 4.93 6.89 10.08
CA VAL A 49 4.28 5.57 10.09
C VAL A 49 2.78 5.73 9.91
N PHE A 50 2.23 4.95 9.00
CA PHE A 50 0.81 4.92 8.67
C PHE A 50 0.31 3.48 8.69
N VAL A 51 -0.93 3.30 9.14
CA VAL A 51 -1.65 2.03 9.06
C VAL A 51 -2.93 2.30 8.30
N VAL A 52 -3.09 1.64 7.15
CA VAL A 52 -4.30 1.71 6.34
C VAL A 52 -5.02 0.38 6.39
N GLN A 53 -6.34 0.40 6.56
CA GLN A 53 -7.15 -0.82 6.66
C GLN A 53 -8.27 -0.78 5.63
N ASP A 54 -8.40 -1.88 4.90
CA ASP A 54 -9.54 -2.18 4.05
C ASP A 54 -10.30 -3.32 4.74
N PHE A 55 -11.50 -3.05 5.23
CA PHE A 55 -12.31 -4.01 5.99
C PHE A 55 -12.96 -5.08 5.11
N ASN A 56 -12.99 -4.86 3.80
CA ASN A 56 -13.64 -5.78 2.87
C ASN A 56 -12.85 -5.80 1.55
N PHE A 57 -11.60 -6.26 1.62
CA PHE A 57 -10.71 -6.26 0.47
C PHE A 57 -11.06 -7.41 -0.47
N ARG A 58 -11.86 -7.12 -1.50
CA ARG A 58 -12.49 -8.10 -2.40
C ARG A 58 -11.55 -9.17 -2.96
N TRP A 59 -10.25 -8.89 -3.10
CA TRP A 59 -9.29 -9.86 -3.60
C TRP A 59 -9.00 -11.00 -2.62
N LEU A 60 -9.29 -10.83 -1.33
CA LEU A 60 -9.25 -11.90 -0.34
C LEU A 60 -10.59 -12.59 -0.15
N ALA A 61 -11.65 -12.16 -0.86
CA ALA A 61 -12.95 -12.79 -0.77
C ALA A 61 -12.85 -14.25 -1.23
N GLY A 62 -13.28 -15.16 -0.35
CA GLY A 62 -13.24 -16.61 -0.63
C GLY A 62 -11.89 -17.28 -0.40
N ILE A 63 -10.88 -16.59 0.14
CA ILE A 63 -9.67 -17.26 0.63
C ILE A 63 -10.05 -18.10 1.86
N SER A 64 -9.83 -19.41 1.76
CA SER A 64 -10.00 -20.38 2.83
C SER A 64 -9.09 -21.59 2.59
N ALA A 65 -8.53 -22.14 3.66
CA ALA A 65 -7.74 -23.38 3.66
C ALA A 65 -8.19 -24.32 4.79
N ALA A 66 -7.50 -25.45 4.96
CA ALA A 66 -7.85 -26.45 5.97
C ALA A 66 -7.65 -25.92 7.41
N THR A 67 -6.68 -25.05 7.61
CA THR A 67 -6.42 -24.38 8.90
C THR A 67 -6.48 -22.86 8.79
N GLU A 68 -6.72 -22.19 9.92
CA GLU A 68 -6.65 -20.71 10.00
C GLU A 68 -5.25 -20.21 9.62
N GLN A 69 -4.19 -20.92 10.03
CA GLN A 69 -2.81 -20.53 9.73
C GLN A 69 -2.53 -20.56 8.21
N GLU A 70 -2.89 -21.64 7.52
CA GLU A 70 -2.74 -21.74 6.06
C GLU A 70 -3.59 -20.70 5.33
N THR A 71 -4.79 -20.43 5.83
CA THR A 71 -5.68 -19.39 5.28
C THR A 71 -5.01 -18.02 5.37
N ARG A 72 -4.41 -17.71 6.52
CA ARG A 72 -3.66 -16.48 6.74
C ARG A 72 -2.45 -16.38 5.82
N GLU A 73 -1.65 -17.43 5.72
CA GLU A 73 -0.45 -17.45 4.86
C GLU A 73 -0.82 -17.24 3.38
N MET A 74 -1.88 -17.90 2.91
CA MET A 74 -2.41 -17.69 1.57
C MET A 74 -2.86 -16.24 1.39
N ALA A 75 -3.64 -15.68 2.33
CA ALA A 75 -4.06 -14.28 2.26
C ALA A 75 -2.86 -13.30 2.20
N LEU A 76 -1.83 -13.51 3.03
CA LEU A 76 -0.62 -12.69 3.02
C LEU A 76 0.13 -12.76 1.68
N LEU A 77 0.17 -13.93 1.03
CA LEU A 77 0.76 -14.10 -0.29
C LEU A 77 0.03 -13.25 -1.34
N PHE A 78 -1.31 -13.23 -1.34
CA PHE A 78 -2.10 -12.37 -2.21
C PHE A 78 -1.86 -10.87 -1.96
N LEU A 79 -1.55 -10.48 -0.72
CA LEU A 79 -1.28 -9.10 -0.34
C LEU A 79 0.12 -8.59 -0.74
N VAL A 80 1.03 -9.46 -1.20
CA VAL A 80 2.35 -9.06 -1.70
C VAL A 80 2.23 -8.10 -2.89
N PHE A 81 1.31 -8.39 -3.82
CA PHE A 81 1.09 -7.53 -4.99
C PHE A 81 0.54 -6.15 -4.60
N PRO A 82 -0.58 -6.02 -3.84
CA PRO A 82 -1.03 -4.73 -3.31
C PRO A 82 0.04 -3.94 -2.56
N CYS A 83 0.89 -4.59 -1.75
CA CYS A 83 2.04 -3.94 -1.12
C CYS A 83 2.98 -3.29 -2.14
N GLY A 84 3.32 -4.02 -3.22
CA GLY A 84 4.14 -3.51 -4.31
C GLY A 84 3.49 -2.34 -5.05
N VAL A 85 2.18 -2.40 -5.29
CA VAL A 85 1.39 -1.35 -5.94
C VAL A 85 1.40 -0.06 -5.11
N ILE A 86 1.15 -0.15 -3.79
CA ILE A 86 1.22 0.99 -2.87
C ILE A 86 2.64 1.58 -2.88
N ARG A 87 3.67 0.72 -2.72
CA ARG A 87 5.07 1.15 -2.69
C ARG A 87 5.49 1.87 -3.98
N GLY A 88 5.09 1.35 -5.14
CA GLY A 88 5.38 1.96 -6.43
C GLY A 88 4.68 3.31 -6.61
N ALA A 89 3.42 3.42 -6.20
CA ALA A 89 2.67 4.68 -6.24
C ALA A 89 3.33 5.75 -5.37
N LEU A 90 3.72 5.38 -4.14
CA LEU A 90 4.42 6.28 -3.23
C LEU A 90 5.77 6.74 -3.83
N ALA A 91 6.55 5.83 -4.40
CA ALA A 91 7.82 6.18 -5.04
C ALA A 91 7.63 7.16 -6.21
N ASN A 92 6.61 6.95 -7.05
CA ASN A 92 6.27 7.85 -8.15
C ASN A 92 5.79 9.24 -7.67
N LEU A 93 5.25 9.32 -6.46
CA LEU A 93 4.84 10.56 -5.80
C LEU A 93 5.96 11.19 -4.94
N GLY A 94 7.18 10.64 -4.99
CA GLY A 94 8.36 11.17 -4.30
C GLY A 94 8.54 10.69 -2.86
N LEU A 95 7.80 9.66 -2.42
CA LEU A 95 7.93 9.07 -1.09
C LEU A 95 8.51 7.65 -1.17
N THR A 96 9.73 7.47 -0.66
CA THR A 96 10.29 6.13 -0.47
C THR A 96 9.70 5.52 0.80
N ALA A 97 9.09 4.33 0.69
CA ALA A 97 8.45 3.67 1.83
C ALA A 97 8.70 2.16 1.85
N ILE A 98 8.58 1.57 3.04
CA ILE A 98 8.41 0.14 3.25
C ILE A 98 6.92 -0.10 3.48
N VAL A 99 6.36 -1.09 2.79
CA VAL A 99 4.94 -1.47 2.91
C VAL A 99 4.87 -2.94 3.27
N ASN A 100 4.27 -3.25 4.42
CA ASN A 100 4.02 -4.61 4.88
C ASN A 100 2.53 -4.82 5.05
N ALA A 101 2.00 -5.94 4.59
CA ALA A 101 0.61 -6.32 4.82
C ALA A 101 0.49 -7.20 6.06
N ASP A 102 -0.69 -7.17 6.67
CA ASP A 102 -1.08 -8.14 7.68
C ASP A 102 -2.59 -8.43 7.59
N VAL A 103 -2.97 -9.59 8.14
CA VAL A 103 -4.35 -9.99 8.40
C VAL A 103 -4.41 -10.34 9.88
N SER A 104 -5.05 -9.48 10.69
CA SER A 104 -5.00 -9.58 12.15
C SER A 104 -5.72 -10.82 12.69
N ASP A 105 -6.86 -11.18 12.09
CA ASP A 105 -7.64 -12.36 12.44
C ASP A 105 -8.26 -12.93 11.15
N VAL A 106 -8.22 -14.24 10.98
CA VAL A 106 -8.83 -14.93 9.82
C VAL A 106 -10.35 -14.74 9.82
N ARG A 107 -10.99 -14.62 10.99
CA ARG A 107 -12.42 -14.30 11.11
C ARG A 107 -12.78 -12.92 10.60
N SER A 108 -11.81 -12.02 10.46
CA SER A 108 -11.99 -10.68 9.93
C SER A 108 -11.84 -10.62 8.41
N LEU A 109 -11.53 -11.74 7.74
CA LEU A 109 -11.49 -11.80 6.29
C LEU A 109 -12.85 -11.39 5.68
N PRO A 110 -12.84 -10.67 4.55
CA PRO A 110 -11.67 -10.36 3.73
C PRO A 110 -10.96 -9.04 4.11
N GLY A 111 -11.04 -8.61 5.37
CA GLY A 111 -10.32 -7.47 5.89
C GLY A 111 -8.79 -7.66 5.91
N CYS A 112 -8.06 -6.59 5.61
CA CYS A 112 -6.60 -6.56 5.67
C CYS A 112 -6.08 -5.17 6.06
N LEU A 113 -4.82 -5.13 6.49
CA LEU A 113 -4.13 -3.88 6.80
C LEU A 113 -2.79 -3.79 6.08
N PHE A 114 -2.37 -2.56 5.78
CA PHE A 114 -1.05 -2.25 5.28
C PHE A 114 -0.36 -1.26 6.22
N ASN A 115 0.80 -1.67 6.74
CA ASN A 115 1.72 -0.82 7.49
C ASN A 115 2.68 -0.15 6.51
N ILE A 116 2.62 1.18 6.44
CA ILE A 116 3.44 2.01 5.56
C ILE A 116 4.41 2.81 6.42
N LYS A 117 5.71 2.55 6.27
CA LYS A 117 6.79 3.30 6.94
C LYS A 117 7.55 4.10 5.89
N ILE A 118 7.41 5.42 5.94
CA ILE A 118 8.18 6.34 5.09
C ILE A 118 9.65 6.30 5.55
N LYS A 119 10.57 6.14 4.59
CA LYS A 119 12.01 6.28 4.86
C LYS A 119 12.33 7.77 4.92
N GLN A 120 12.99 8.19 5.99
CA GLN A 120 13.57 9.53 6.04
C GLN A 120 14.70 9.59 5.02
N ALA A 121 14.71 10.65 4.21
CA ALA A 121 15.77 10.93 3.25
C ALA A 121 17.03 11.41 3.98
#